data_AF-A0A932APY4-F1
#
_entry.id   AF-A0A932APY4-F1
#
_cell.length_a   1.000
_cell.length_b   1.000
_cell.length_c   1.000
_cell.angle_alpha   90.00
_cell.angle_beta   90.00
_cell.angle_gamma   90.00
#
_symmetry.space_group_name_H-M   'P 1'
#
loop_
_entity.id
_entity.type
_entity.pdbx_description
1 polymer ?
#
loop_
_entity_poly.entity_id
_entity_poly.type
_entity_poly.pdbx_seq_one_letter_code
_entity_poly.pdbx_strand_id
1 'polypeptide(L)' 'MHPSRAELSSVGTQLRELSERVTAMGERLNVAPTEDAASALFEVERALRSASRALDRALGALRD' A
#
# COMPACT_ATOMS: atom_id res chain seq x y z
N MET A 1 -14.13 -16.17 15.20
CA MET A 1 -13.45 -15.28 14.22
C MET A 1 -13.66 -13.85 14.71
N HIS A 2 -12.60 -13.11 15.04
CA HIS A 2 -12.74 -11.73 15.53
C HIS A 2 -13.29 -10.84 14.40
N PRO A 3 -14.37 -10.05 14.60
CA PRO A 3 -14.98 -9.24 13.54
C PRO A 3 -13.96 -8.30 12.86
N SER A 4 -13.08 -7.69 13.67
CA SER A 4 -12.01 -6.82 13.15
C SER A 4 -11.00 -7.54 12.26
N ARG A 5 -10.88 -8.87 12.31
CA ARG A 5 -9.93 -9.59 11.44
C ARG A 5 -10.36 -9.58 9.98
N ALA A 6 -11.66 -9.77 9.72
CA ALA A 6 -12.20 -9.74 8.36
C ALA A 6 -12.06 -8.33 7.77
N GLU A 7 -12.39 -7.32 8.56
CA GLU A 7 -12.23 -5.91 8.20
C GLU A 7 -10.77 -5.57 7.88
N LEU A 8 -9.82 -5.94 8.76
CA LEU A 8 -8.39 -5.70 8.51
C LEU A 8 -7.86 -6.49 7.30
N SER A 9 -8.39 -7.68 7.02
CA SER A 9 -8.02 -8.44 5.81
C SER A 9 -8.50 -7.75 4.53
N SER A 10 -9.69 -7.15 4.57
CA SER A 10 -10.22 -6.31 3.48
C SER A 10 -9.34 -5.08 3.25
N VAL A 11 -8.99 -4.36 4.33
CA VAL A 11 -8.06 -3.20 4.25
C VAL A 11 -6.71 -3.62 3.65
N GLY A 12 -6.20 -4.81 3.98
CA GLY A 12 -4.94 -5.30 3.43
C GLY A 12 -5.01 -5.60 1.93
N THR A 13 -6.16 -6.01 1.44
CA THR A 13 -6.41 -6.17 0.01
C THR A 13 -6.42 -4.81 -0.69
N GLN A 14 -7.14 -3.83 -0.13
CA GLN A 14 -7.20 -2.47 -0.67
C GLN A 14 -5.84 -1.77 -0.68
N LEU A 15 -5.01 -1.94 0.35
CA LEU A 15 -3.65 -1.39 0.39
C LEU A 15 -2.77 -1.96 -0.73
N ARG A 16 -2.89 -3.25 -1.03
CA ARG A 16 -2.12 -3.90 -2.11
C ARG A 16 -2.53 -3.35 -3.47
N GLU A 17 -3.83 -3.29 -3.74
CA GLU A 17 -4.37 -2.74 -4.99
C GLU A 17 -3.97 -1.26 -5.17
N LEU A 18 -4.03 -0.47 -4.10
CA LEU A 18 -3.62 0.93 -4.13
C LEU A 18 -2.11 1.06 -4.40
N SER A 19 -1.29 0.23 -3.76
CA SER A 19 0.16 0.20 -3.99
C SER A 19 0.48 -0.11 -5.45
N GLU A 20 -0.16 -1.13 -6.04
CA GLU A 20 0.03 -1.50 -7.45
C GLU A 20 -0.34 -0.36 -8.40
N ARG A 21 -1.47 0.31 -8.15
CA ARG A 21 -1.92 1.46 -8.94
C ARG A 21 -0.97 2.64 -8.86
N VAL A 22 -0.50 2.97 -7.65
CA VAL A 22 0.45 4.07 -7.43
C VAL A 22 1.79 3.78 -8.12
N THR A 23 2.31 2.55 -8.00
CA THR A 23 3.53 2.13 -8.71
C THR A 23 3.38 2.28 -10.23
N ALA A 24 2.29 1.76 -10.80
CA ALA A 24 2.04 1.84 -12.23
C ALA A 24 1.90 3.30 -12.72
N MET A 25 1.34 4.19 -11.91
CA MET A 25 1.30 5.62 -12.22
C MET A 25 2.68 6.27 -12.12
N GLY A 26 3.47 5.93 -11.10
CA GLY A 26 4.85 6.41 -10.94
C GLY A 26 5.71 6.02 -12.14
N GLU A 27 5.64 4.77 -12.58
CA GLU A 27 6.34 4.28 -13.78
C GLU A 27 5.95 5.04 -15.05
N ARG A 28 4.66 5.33 -15.26
CA ARG A 28 4.18 6.10 -16.43
C ARG A 28 4.67 7.55 -16.44
N LEU A 29 4.83 8.15 -15.26
CA LEU A 29 5.24 9.54 -15.10
C LEU A 29 6.77 9.69 -14.97
N ASN A 30 7.52 8.58 -14.94
CA ASN A 30 8.98 8.56 -14.78
C ASN A 30 9.72 8.95 -16.07
N VAL A 31 9.30 10.05 -16.66
CA VAL A 31 9.85 10.69 -17.85
C VAL A 31 9.77 12.20 -17.68
N ALA A 32 10.71 12.94 -18.27
CA ALA A 32 10.64 14.39 -18.27
C ALA A 32 9.38 14.88 -19.03
N PRO A 33 8.69 15.94 -18.56
CA PRO A 33 8.98 16.77 -17.38
C PRO A 33 8.23 16.33 -16.11
N THR A 34 7.66 15.12 -16.08
CA THR A 34 6.79 14.64 -14.98
C THR A 34 7.52 13.85 -13.90
N GLU A 35 8.85 13.79 -13.95
CA GLU A 35 9.71 13.04 -13.02
C GLU A 35 9.51 13.40 -11.55
N ASP A 36 9.24 14.67 -11.23
CA ASP A 36 8.92 15.09 -9.85
C ASP A 36 7.65 14.43 -9.32
N ALA A 37 6.61 14.29 -10.18
CA ALA A 37 5.38 13.60 -9.81
C ALA A 37 5.60 12.09 -9.66
N ALA A 38 6.47 11.49 -10.48
CA ALA A 38 6.86 10.09 -10.32
C ALA A 38 7.59 9.85 -8.98
N SER A 39 8.52 10.74 -8.62
CA SER A 39 9.22 10.69 -7.34
C SER A 39 8.24 10.72 -6.16
N ALA A 40 7.30 11.67 -6.16
CA ALA A 40 6.27 11.76 -5.12
C ALA A 40 5.39 10.49 -5.05
N LEU A 41 5.05 9.87 -6.20
CA LEU A 41 4.28 8.62 -6.22
C LEU A 41 5.08 7.44 -5.65
N PHE A 42 6.39 7.36 -5.90
CA PHE A 42 7.23 6.34 -5.29
C PHE A 42 7.39 6.54 -3.77
N GLU A 43 7.36 7.77 -3.27
CA GLU A 43 7.28 8.03 -1.84
C GLU A 43 5.97 7.51 -1.24
N VAL A 44 4.84 7.73 -1.94
CA VAL A 44 3.53 7.19 -1.55
C VAL A 44 3.55 5.66 -1.55
N GLU A 45 4.10 5.01 -2.58
CA GLU A 45 4.28 3.55 -2.63
C GLU A 45 5.04 3.03 -1.40
N ARG A 46 6.13 3.69 -1.03
CA ARG A 46 6.95 3.29 0.12
C ARG A 46 6.18 3.42 1.44
N ALA A 47 5.35 4.45 1.57
CA ALA A 47 4.47 4.64 2.72
C ALA A 47 3.39 3.52 2.77
N LEU A 48 2.77 3.20 1.64
CA LEU A 48 1.77 2.11 1.54
C LEU A 48 2.39 0.76 1.91
N ARG A 49 3.60 0.45 1.43
CA ARG A 49 4.32 -0.77 1.79
C ARG A 49 4.59 -0.86 3.30
N SER A 50 4.86 0.28 3.94
CA SER A 50 5.06 0.36 5.39
C SER A 50 3.75 0.13 6.15
N ALA A 51 2.65 0.69 5.66
CA ALA A 51 1.30 0.46 6.18
C ALA A 51 0.89 -1.03 6.07
N SER A 52 1.13 -1.67 4.92
CA SER A 52 0.85 -3.10 4.72
C SER A 52 1.59 -3.98 5.73
N ARG A 53 2.88 -3.73 5.97
CA ARG A 53 3.63 -4.46 7.01
C ARG A 53 3.08 -4.24 8.41
N ALA A 54 2.59 -3.05 8.74
CA ALA A 54 1.99 -2.77 10.03
C ALA A 54 0.66 -3.51 10.20
N LEU A 55 -0.14 -3.55 9.14
CA LEU A 55 -1.39 -4.29 9.10
C LEU A 55 -1.18 -5.81 9.22
N ASP A 56 -0.18 -6.37 8.55
CA ASP A 56 0.16 -7.79 8.67
C ASP A 56 0.53 -8.17 10.11
N ARG A 57 1.26 -7.31 10.83
CA ARG A 57 1.55 -7.50 12.26
C ARG A 57 0.26 -7.48 13.11
N ALA A 58 -0.65 -6.56 12.83
CA ALA A 58 -1.93 -6.48 13.54
C ALA A 58 -2.79 -7.73 13.28
N LEU A 59 -2.85 -8.22 12.03
CA LEU A 59 -3.52 -9.46 11.66
C LEU A 59 -2.88 -10.69 12.33
N GLY A 60 -1.56 -10.70 12.47
CA GLY A 60 -0.80 -11.70 13.22
C GLY A 60 -1.21 -11.73 14.70
N ALA A 61 -1.28 -10.58 15.36
CA ALA A 61 -1.68 -10.48 16.76
C ALA A 61 -3.14 -10.89 17.04
N LEU A 62 -4.00 -10.96 16.00
CA LEU A 62 -5.38 -11.46 16.10
C LEU A 62 -5.51 -12.97 15.77
N ARG A 63 -4.38 -13.67 15.55
CA ARG A 63 -4.32 -15.13 15.37
C ARG A 63 -3.99 -15.87 16.67
N ASP A 64 -3.26 -15.21 17.55
CA ASP A 64 -2.87 -15.67 18.89
C ASP A 64 -3.95 -15.32 19.92
#